data_AF-A0A382MLG8-F1
#
_entry.id   AF-A0A382MLG8-F1
#
_cell.length_a   1.000
_cell.length_b   1.000
_cell.length_c   1.000
_cell.angle_alpha   90.00
_cell.angle_beta   90.00
_cell.angle_gamma   90.00
#
_symmetry.space_group_name_H-M   'P 1'
#
loop_
_entity.id
_entity.type
_entity.pdbx_description
1 polymer ?
#
loop_
_entity_poly.entity_id
_entity_poly.type
_entity_poly.pdbx_seq_one_letter_code
_entity_poly.pdbx_strand_id
1 'polypeptide(L)' 'MNKTSLHNHHVALGAKMVNFGGFEMPVYYSG' A
#
# COMPACT_ATOMS: atom_id res chain seq x y z
N MET A 1 -1.67 -11.34 -4.39
CA MET A 1 -1.34 -10.37 -3.33
C MET A 1 -2.65 -9.88 -2.75
N ASN A 2 -2.80 -10.00 -1.44
CA ASN A 2 -3.99 -9.60 -0.71
C ASN A 2 -3.94 -8.08 -0.46
N LYS A 3 -5.10 -7.43 -0.55
CA LYS A 3 -5.23 -5.99 -0.31
C LYS A 3 -5.89 -5.77 1.04
N THR A 4 -5.38 -4.83 1.81
CA THR A 4 -6.03 -4.37 3.03
C THR A 4 -7.19 -3.43 2.69
N SER A 5 -8.13 -3.25 3.61
CA SER A 5 -9.28 -2.34 3.40
C SER A 5 -8.85 -0.89 3.11
N LEU A 6 -7.65 -0.50 3.54
CA LEU A 6 -7.09 0.84 3.33
C LEU A 6 -6.17 0.93 2.10
N HIS A 7 -6.03 -0.14 1.30
CA HIS A 7 -5.15 -0.16 0.12
C HIS A 7 -5.38 1.04 -0.81
N ASN A 8 -6.64 1.32 -1.16
CA ASN A 8 -6.98 2.44 -2.05
C ASN A 8 -6.62 3.81 -1.44
N HIS A 9 -6.71 3.94 -0.12
CA HIS A 9 -6.34 5.16 0.57
C HIS A 9 -4.83 5.40 0.51
N HIS A 10 -4.04 4.34 0.71
CA HIS A 10 -2.59 4.41 0.58
C HIS A 10 -2.16 4.79 -0.84
N VAL A 11 -2.76 4.15 -1.85
CA VAL A 11 -2.49 4.47 -3.26
C VAL A 11 -2.85 5.92 -3.58
N ALA A 12 -3.99 6.42 -3.11
CA ALA A 12 -4.43 7.80 -3.32
C ALA A 12 -3.48 8.83 -2.67
N LEU A 13 -2.82 8.48 -1.57
CA LEU A 13 -1.81 9.30 -0.90
C LEU A 13 -0.42 9.21 -1.57
N GLY A 14 -0.28 8.52 -2.70
CA GLY A 14 1.01 8.32 -3.37
C GLY A 14 1.92 7.35 -2.62
N ALA A 15 1.35 6.37 -1.91
CA ALA A 15 2.16 5.36 -1.25
C ALA A 15 2.87 4.43 -2.24
N LYS A 16 4.14 4.16 -1.99
CA LYS A 16 4.87 3.07 -2.62
C LYS A 16 4.45 1.75 -1.98
N MET A 17 3.61 0.99 -2.67
CA MET A 17 3.13 -0.32 -2.24
C MET A 17 4.17 -1.42 -2.55
N VAL A 18 4.38 -2.34 -1.61
CA VAL A 18 5.25 -3.51 -1.80
C VAL A 18 4.57 -4.80 -1.32
N ASN A 19 5.03 -5.94 -1.85
CA ASN A 19 4.62 -7.25 -1.35
C ASN A 19 5.29 -7.53 0.00
N PHE A 20 4.50 -7.61 1.05
CA PHE A 20 4.95 -8.01 2.37
C PHE A 20 4.07 -9.13 2.90
N GLY A 21 4.65 -10.34 3.04
CA GLY A 21 3.91 -11.51 3.56
C GLY A 21 2.68 -11.87 2.73
N GLY A 22 2.67 -11.58 1.43
CA GLY A 22 1.52 -11.82 0.55
C GLY A 22 0.51 -10.68 0.52
N PHE A 23 0.70 -9.59 1.27
CA PHE A 23 -0.15 -8.40 1.27
C PHE A 23 0.51 -7.20 0.58
N GLU A 24 -0.29 -6.31 0.00
CA GLU A 24 0.18 -5.00 -0.47
C GLU A 24 0.19 -4.00 0.68
N MET A 25 1.40 -3.62 1.11
CA MET A 25 1.63 -2.71 2.22
C MET A 25 2.38 -1.45 1.75
N PRO A 26 2.06 -0.26 2.26
CA PRO A 26 2.77 0.97 1.95
C PRO A 26 4.12 1.03 2.70
N VAL A 27 5.20 1.40 2.02
CA VAL A 27 6.54 1.60 2.64
C VAL A 27 6.82 3.07 2.91
N TYR A 28 6.48 3.94 1.97
CA TYR A 28 6.66 5.38 2.09
C TYR A 28 5.58 6.10 1.27
N TYR A 29 5.20 7.31 1.68
CA TYR A 29 4.29 8.17 0.93
C TYR A 29 5.09 9.26 0.25
N SER A 30 4.84 9.51 -1.03
CA SER A 30 5.51 10.57 -1.80
C SER A 30 5.00 11.98 -1.50
N GLY A 31 4.41 12.19 -0.31
CA GLY A 31 3.92 13.49 0.16
C GLY A 31 5.03 14.47 0.43
#